data_AF-A0A7H8MBZ1-F1
#
_entry.id   AF-A0A7H8MBZ1-F1
#
_cell.length_a   1.000
_cell.length_b   1.000
_cell.length_c   1.000
_cell.angle_alpha   90.00
_cell.angle_beta   90.00
_cell.angle_gamma   90.00
#
_symmetry.space_group_name_H-M   'P 1'
#
loop_
_entity.id
_entity.type
_entity.pdbx_description
1 polymer ?
#
loop_
_entity_poly.entity_id
_entity_poly.type
_entity_poly.pdbx_seq_one_letter_code
_entity_poly.pdbx_strand_id
1 'polypeptide(L)'
;MSPKFKKRVDSPFTYVLANWNPMGHIPAHIWDVPHFDVHFYMNPEAERLAIRPGPCPQLTNCDDYPKGKILPPAKYRHPDYKDMDAVEPGMGNHLVDTTAPEFHGEKFTSSFIYGIWNGKVTFYEPMVNLAQYNGLRNGTIDDRCVPIKLPQAYERSGWYPTRYCMRHRHNRAETVTSIEGFVYRTAS
;
A
#
# COMPACT_ATOMS: atom_id res chain seq x y z
N MET A 1 13.39 -2.03 -7.94
CA MET A 1 14.54 -1.44 -7.20
C MET A 1 15.85 -2.00 -7.71
N SER A 2 16.95 -1.24 -7.71
CA SER A 2 18.22 -1.73 -8.24
C SER A 2 18.79 -2.89 -7.39
N PRO A 3 19.50 -3.86 -7.98
CA PRO A 3 20.17 -4.93 -7.22
C PRO A 3 21.13 -4.40 -6.15
N LYS A 4 21.80 -3.27 -6.44
CA LYS A 4 22.71 -2.60 -5.51
C LYS A 4 21.98 -2.08 -4.26
N PHE A 5 20.78 -1.51 -4.42
CA PHE A 5 19.96 -1.07 -3.29
C PHE A 5 19.58 -2.26 -2.40
N LYS A 6 19.00 -3.31 -2.99
CA LYS A 6 18.57 -4.52 -2.27
C LYS A 6 19.68 -5.22 -1.49
N LYS A 7 20.93 -5.11 -1.96
CA LYS A 7 22.11 -5.70 -1.29
C LYS A 7 22.70 -4.82 -0.19
N ARG A 8 22.53 -3.50 -0.25
CA ARG A 8 23.21 -2.54 0.63
C ARG A 8 22.32 -1.94 1.69
N VAL A 9 21.02 -1.92 1.45
CA VAL A 9 20.04 -1.38 2.38
C VAL A 9 19.30 -2.56 2.99
N ASP A 10 19.43 -2.72 4.31
CA ASP A 10 18.70 -3.73 5.05
C ASP A 10 17.22 -3.31 5.14
N SER A 11 16.46 -3.59 4.09
CA SER A 11 15.07 -3.18 3.92
C SER A 11 14.25 -4.35 3.39
N PRO A 12 12.99 -4.51 3.80
CA PRO A 12 12.15 -5.60 3.30
C PRO A 12 11.70 -5.38 1.86
N PHE A 13 11.73 -4.14 1.35
CA PHE A 13 11.14 -3.80 0.06
C PHE A 13 12.01 -4.25 -1.13
N THR A 14 11.37 -4.85 -2.13
CA THR A 14 12.04 -5.54 -3.24
C THR A 14 11.76 -4.87 -4.59
N TYR A 15 10.53 -4.41 -4.83
CA TYR A 15 10.10 -3.71 -6.03
C TYR A 15 8.92 -2.77 -5.74
N VAL A 16 8.63 -1.93 -6.73
CA VAL A 16 7.48 -1.02 -6.71
C VAL A 16 6.63 -1.31 -7.92
N LEU A 17 5.32 -1.37 -7.73
CA LEU A 17 4.34 -1.50 -8.80
C LEU A 17 3.35 -0.34 -8.64
N ALA A 18 3.00 0.31 -9.75
CA ALA A 18 2.00 1.36 -9.76
C ALA A 18 0.81 0.91 -10.59
N ASN A 19 -0.38 0.85 -9.98
CA ASN A 19 -1.63 0.67 -10.69
C ASN A 19 -2.24 2.03 -10.99
N TRP A 20 -2.83 2.15 -12.19
CA TRP A 20 -3.65 3.29 -12.56
C TRP A 20 -5.10 2.82 -12.61
N ASN A 21 -5.95 3.41 -11.76
CA ASN A 21 -7.37 3.10 -11.66
C ASN A 21 -8.19 4.27 -12.24
N PRO A 22 -8.40 4.33 -13.57
CA PRO A 22 -9.03 5.49 -14.22
C PRO A 22 -10.48 5.73 -13.80
N MET A 23 -11.17 4.68 -13.33
CA MET A 23 -12.54 4.76 -12.84
C MET A 23 -12.62 4.59 -11.32
N GLY A 24 -11.48 4.55 -10.65
CA GLY A 24 -11.39 4.09 -9.27
C GLY A 24 -11.77 2.62 -9.10
N HIS A 25 -12.03 2.23 -7.85
CA HIS A 25 -12.53 0.90 -7.49
C HIS A 25 -13.29 0.97 -6.15
N ILE A 26 -13.84 -0.17 -5.73
CA ILE A 26 -14.55 -0.29 -4.44
C ILE A 26 -13.66 0.15 -3.26
N PRO A 27 -14.22 0.65 -2.14
CA PRO A 27 -15.65 0.82 -1.88
C PRO A 27 -16.29 1.94 -2.70
N ALA A 28 -17.54 1.72 -3.12
CA ALA A 28 -18.33 2.73 -3.82
C ALA A 28 -18.44 4.00 -2.96
N HIS A 29 -18.39 5.16 -3.62
CA HIS A 29 -18.40 6.50 -3.03
C HIS A 29 -17.19 6.87 -2.16
N ILE A 30 -16.22 5.95 -2.01
CA ILE A 30 -14.99 6.19 -1.25
C ILE A 30 -13.81 6.28 -2.21
N TRP A 31 -13.54 5.22 -2.98
CA TRP A 31 -12.42 5.15 -3.91
C TRP A 31 -12.85 5.03 -5.38
N ASP A 32 -14.11 5.36 -5.69
CA ASP A 32 -14.71 5.30 -7.03
C ASP A 32 -14.38 6.51 -7.93
N VAL A 33 -13.19 7.09 -7.75
CA VAL A 33 -12.67 8.24 -8.51
C VAL A 33 -11.26 7.94 -9.03
N PRO A 34 -10.78 8.61 -10.11
CA PRO A 34 -9.50 8.28 -10.70
C PRO A 34 -8.32 8.45 -9.72
N HIS A 35 -7.51 7.41 -9.55
CA HIS A 35 -6.39 7.41 -8.60
C HIS A 35 -5.30 6.39 -8.97
N PHE A 36 -4.17 6.46 -8.26
CA PHE A 36 -3.07 5.51 -8.40
C PHE A 36 -2.81 4.77 -7.10
N ASP A 37 -2.49 3.49 -7.21
CA ASP A 37 -2.06 2.65 -6.08
C ASP A 37 -0.60 2.34 -6.23
N VAL A 38 0.21 2.78 -5.28
CA VAL A 38 1.67 2.63 -5.35
C VAL A 38 2.13 1.56 -4.37
N HIS A 39 2.28 0.35 -4.87
CA HIS A 39 2.62 -0.80 -4.05
C HIS A 39 4.13 -0.92 -3.87
N PHE A 40 4.58 -0.91 -2.61
CA PHE A 40 5.94 -1.22 -2.19
C PHE A 40 5.96 -2.66 -1.64
N TYR A 41 6.29 -3.61 -2.50
CA TYR A 41 6.26 -5.03 -2.17
C TYR A 41 7.48 -5.48 -1.37
N MET A 42 7.27 -6.44 -0.48
CA MET A 42 8.25 -7.07 0.40
C MET A 42 8.49 -8.55 0.04
N ASN A 43 7.50 -9.20 -0.57
CA ASN A 43 7.61 -10.58 -1.06
C ASN A 43 8.24 -10.61 -2.48
N PRO A 44 8.67 -11.80 -2.96
CA PRO A 44 9.09 -11.98 -4.35
C PRO A 44 7.92 -11.77 -5.32
N GLU A 45 8.22 -11.20 -6.49
CA GLU A 45 7.20 -10.97 -7.54
C GLU A 45 6.52 -12.27 -7.99
N ALA A 46 7.27 -13.38 -8.04
CA ALA A 46 6.72 -14.69 -8.40
C ALA A 46 5.67 -15.19 -7.38
N GLU A 47 5.81 -14.85 -6.10
CA GLU A 47 4.82 -15.21 -5.08
C GLU A 47 3.52 -14.42 -5.30
N ARG A 48 3.64 -13.12 -5.58
CA ARG A 48 2.51 -12.27 -5.94
C ARG A 48 1.80 -12.80 -7.20
N LEU A 49 2.54 -13.09 -8.27
CA LEU A 49 1.99 -13.58 -9.54
C LEU A 49 1.33 -14.96 -9.42
N ALA A 50 1.65 -15.72 -8.39
CA ALA A 50 1.03 -17.03 -8.14
C ALA A 50 -0.37 -16.94 -7.49
N ILE A 51 -0.82 -15.74 -7.10
CA ILE A 51 -2.17 -15.53 -6.55
C ILE A 51 -3.16 -15.51 -7.72
N ARG A 52 -3.93 -16.61 -7.88
CA ARG A 52 -4.72 -16.86 -9.10
C ARG A 52 -6.08 -16.17 -9.07
N PRO A 53 -6.61 -15.76 -10.23
CA PRO A 53 -8.02 -15.40 -10.35
C PRO A 53 -8.93 -16.64 -10.27
N GLY A 54 -10.21 -16.43 -9.97
CA GLY A 54 -11.23 -17.47 -9.91
C GLY A 54 -12.60 -16.97 -9.43
N PRO A 55 -13.53 -17.87 -9.07
CA PRO A 55 -14.93 -17.52 -8.84
C PRO A 55 -15.26 -17.10 -7.39
N CYS A 56 -14.30 -17.11 -6.48
CA CYS A 56 -14.50 -16.68 -5.09
C CYS A 56 -14.46 -15.13 -4.98
N PRO A 57 -14.79 -14.53 -3.82
CA PRO A 57 -14.90 -13.07 -3.70
C PRO A 57 -13.66 -12.32 -4.22
N GLN A 58 -13.88 -11.10 -4.74
CA GLN A 58 -12.90 -10.29 -5.49
C GLN A 58 -12.26 -11.02 -6.68
N LEU A 59 -12.98 -11.99 -7.27
CA LEU A 59 -12.51 -12.78 -8.41
C LEU A 59 -11.23 -13.56 -8.11
N THR A 60 -11.01 -13.97 -6.86
CA THR A 60 -9.87 -14.80 -6.46
C THR A 60 -10.17 -16.29 -6.57
N ASN A 61 -9.13 -17.09 -6.83
CA ASN A 61 -9.23 -18.54 -6.83
C ASN A 61 -9.65 -19.07 -5.44
N CYS A 62 -10.59 -20.02 -5.42
CA CYS A 62 -11.15 -20.51 -4.17
C CYS A 62 -10.18 -21.25 -3.25
N ASP A 63 -9.07 -21.80 -3.76
CA ASP A 63 -8.02 -22.40 -2.92
C ASP A 63 -7.04 -21.35 -2.36
N ASP A 64 -6.95 -20.21 -3.03
CA ASP A 64 -6.06 -19.11 -2.65
C ASP A 64 -6.76 -18.12 -1.71
N TYR A 65 -8.08 -17.97 -1.86
CA TYR A 65 -8.89 -17.07 -1.05
C TYR A 65 -8.71 -17.29 0.47
N PRO A 66 -8.81 -18.52 1.02
CA PRO A 66 -8.56 -18.76 2.44
C PRO A 66 -7.17 -18.33 2.90
N LYS A 67 -6.14 -18.41 2.04
CA LYS A 67 -4.77 -17.96 2.37
C LYS A 67 -4.69 -16.45 2.51
N GLY A 68 -5.41 -15.71 1.67
CA GLY A 68 -5.54 -14.25 1.77
C GLY A 68 -6.26 -13.80 3.05
N LYS A 69 -7.11 -14.65 3.62
CA LYS A 69 -7.82 -14.40 4.88
C LYS A 69 -6.99 -14.71 6.13
N ILE A 70 -5.81 -15.33 6.00
CA ILE A 70 -4.91 -15.56 7.14
C ILE A 70 -4.21 -14.25 7.47
N LEU A 71 -4.70 -13.57 8.52
CA LEU A 71 -4.12 -12.32 8.98
C LEU A 71 -2.75 -12.53 9.66
N PRO A 72 -1.81 -11.59 9.50
CA PRO A 72 -0.62 -11.56 10.34
C PRO A 72 -0.98 -11.43 11.82
N PRO A 73 -0.12 -11.92 12.74
CA PRO A 73 -0.22 -11.66 14.16
C PRO A 73 -0.51 -10.18 14.44
N ALA A 74 -1.41 -9.90 15.39
CA ALA A 74 -1.90 -8.55 15.64
C ALA A 74 -0.77 -7.52 15.90
N LYS A 75 0.33 -7.93 16.54
CA LYS A 75 1.49 -7.05 16.78
C LYS A 75 2.18 -6.53 15.51
N TYR A 76 2.01 -7.21 14.36
CA TYR A 76 2.62 -6.84 13.08
C TYR A 76 1.75 -5.95 12.20
N ARG A 77 0.57 -5.55 12.68
CA ARG A 77 -0.34 -4.64 11.98
C ARG A 77 -0.96 -3.65 12.96
N HIS A 78 -1.14 -2.40 12.56
CA HIS A 78 -1.81 -1.45 13.42
C HIS A 78 -3.31 -1.82 13.56
N PRO A 79 -3.92 -1.71 14.75
CA PRO A 79 -5.28 -2.21 15.00
C PRO A 79 -6.37 -1.56 14.14
N ASP A 80 -6.16 -0.33 13.65
CA ASP A 80 -7.11 0.36 12.78
C ASP A 80 -7.24 -0.26 11.38
N TYR A 81 -6.27 -1.07 10.95
CA TYR A 81 -6.34 -1.75 9.65
C TYR A 81 -7.18 -3.02 9.75
N LYS A 82 -8.31 -3.01 9.05
CA LYS A 82 -9.32 -4.07 9.07
C LYS A 82 -9.32 -4.83 7.76
N ASP A 83 -9.64 -6.11 7.87
CA ASP A 83 -9.92 -6.97 6.73
C ASP A 83 -11.33 -6.64 6.21
N MET A 84 -11.38 -6.07 5.01
CA MET A 84 -12.61 -5.66 4.34
C MET A 84 -12.99 -6.63 3.20
N ASP A 85 -12.47 -7.85 3.24
CA ASP A 85 -12.71 -8.86 2.20
C ASP A 85 -12.12 -8.48 0.82
N ALA A 86 -10.98 -7.79 0.84
CA ALA A 86 -10.30 -7.24 -0.34
C ALA A 86 -9.13 -8.14 -0.79
N VAL A 87 -9.40 -9.43 -1.00
CA VAL A 87 -8.41 -10.44 -1.44
C VAL A 87 -8.31 -10.43 -2.96
N GLU A 88 -7.35 -9.68 -3.51
CA GLU A 88 -7.23 -9.46 -4.96
C GLU A 88 -6.23 -10.43 -5.63
N PRO A 89 -6.57 -10.99 -6.81
CA PRO A 89 -5.64 -11.77 -7.63
C PRO A 89 -4.39 -10.97 -7.97
N GLY A 90 -3.24 -11.65 -7.95
CA GLY A 90 -1.98 -10.98 -8.24
C GLY A 90 -1.57 -9.90 -7.23
N MET A 91 -2.15 -9.85 -6.02
CA MET A 91 -1.78 -8.89 -4.97
C MET A 91 -1.81 -9.51 -3.58
N GLY A 92 -2.97 -10.03 -3.16
CA GLY A 92 -3.23 -10.48 -1.80
C GLY A 92 -4.36 -9.70 -1.14
N ASN A 93 -4.46 -9.75 0.19
CA ASN A 93 -5.53 -9.06 0.92
C ASN A 93 -5.11 -7.65 1.35
N HIS A 94 -6.00 -6.69 1.13
CA HIS A 94 -5.83 -5.28 1.48
C HIS A 94 -6.49 -4.99 2.82
N LEU A 95 -5.68 -4.67 3.82
CA LEU A 95 -6.17 -4.21 5.12
C LEU A 95 -6.31 -2.69 5.12
N VAL A 96 -7.51 -2.22 5.44
CA VAL A 96 -7.94 -0.84 5.26
C VAL A 96 -8.05 -0.12 6.59
N ASP A 97 -7.52 1.10 6.68
CA ASP A 97 -7.74 1.97 7.83
C ASP A 97 -9.16 2.56 7.77
N THR A 98 -10.09 1.94 8.47
CA THR A 98 -11.50 2.37 8.48
C THR A 98 -11.75 3.65 9.26
N THR A 99 -10.71 4.26 9.85
CA THR A 99 -10.80 5.54 10.56
C THR A 99 -10.30 6.72 9.70
N ALA A 100 -9.88 6.45 8.46
CA ALA A 100 -9.44 7.48 7.55
C ALA A 100 -10.61 8.42 7.19
N PRO A 101 -10.35 9.73 6.93
CA PRO A 101 -11.42 10.72 6.79
C PRO A 101 -12.45 10.40 5.70
N GLU A 102 -12.04 9.73 4.62
CA GLU A 102 -12.93 9.31 3.54
C GLU A 102 -13.99 8.27 3.96
N PHE A 103 -13.74 7.51 5.03
CA PHE A 103 -14.75 6.64 5.65
C PHE A 103 -15.72 7.40 6.57
N HIS A 104 -15.50 8.70 6.75
CA HIS A 104 -16.27 9.58 7.63
C HIS A 104 -16.87 10.79 6.89
N GLY A 105 -17.02 10.68 5.57
CA GLY A 105 -17.72 11.66 4.73
C GLY A 105 -16.82 12.75 4.13
N GLU A 106 -15.51 12.73 4.39
CA GLU A 106 -14.58 13.58 3.68
C GLU A 106 -14.24 13.04 2.29
N LYS A 107 -13.67 13.89 1.44
CA LYS A 107 -13.25 13.48 0.09
C LYS A 107 -11.97 12.65 0.17
N PHE A 108 -11.92 11.56 -0.58
CA PHE A 108 -10.68 10.80 -0.78
C PHE A 108 -9.57 11.66 -1.41
N THR A 109 -8.48 11.83 -0.67
CA THR A 109 -7.28 12.54 -1.11
C THR A 109 -6.12 11.57 -1.30
N SER A 110 -5.76 10.88 -0.23
CA SER A 110 -4.81 9.78 -0.22
C SER A 110 -5.06 8.86 0.98
N SER A 111 -4.81 7.57 0.80
CA SER A 111 -5.01 6.55 1.83
C SER A 111 -3.77 5.67 1.89
N PHE A 112 -3.56 5.02 3.03
CA PHE A 112 -2.50 4.02 3.16
C PHE A 112 -3.14 2.67 3.46
N ILE A 113 -2.66 1.62 2.81
CA ILE A 113 -3.12 0.24 2.99
C ILE A 113 -1.93 -0.65 3.38
N TYR A 114 -2.23 -1.65 4.22
CA TYR A 114 -1.36 -2.79 4.44
C TYR A 114 -1.79 -3.96 3.57
N GLY A 115 -0.89 -4.43 2.73
CA GLY A 115 -1.06 -5.66 2.00
C GLY A 115 -0.59 -6.88 2.77
N ILE A 116 -1.36 -7.95 2.74
CA ILE A 116 -1.01 -9.22 3.39
C ILE A 116 -1.19 -10.42 2.46
N TRP A 117 -0.43 -11.46 2.77
CA TRP A 117 -0.62 -12.77 2.16
C TRP A 117 -0.19 -13.87 3.13
N ASN A 118 -1.04 -14.88 3.34
CA ASN A 118 -0.72 -16.09 4.09
C ASN A 118 -0.05 -15.82 5.46
N GLY A 119 -0.64 -14.92 6.26
CA GLY A 119 -0.15 -14.58 7.60
C GLY A 119 1.01 -13.59 7.65
N LYS A 120 1.40 -12.98 6.52
CA LYS A 120 2.52 -12.03 6.44
C LYS A 120 2.10 -10.70 5.84
N VAL A 121 2.74 -9.62 6.27
CA VAL A 121 2.66 -8.33 5.58
C VAL A 121 3.55 -8.40 4.33
N THR A 122 2.97 -8.19 3.16
CA THR A 122 3.64 -8.36 1.86
C THR A 122 3.80 -7.09 1.07
N PHE A 123 3.04 -6.04 1.36
CA PHE A 123 3.25 -4.74 0.74
C PHE A 123 2.69 -3.58 1.56
N TYR A 124 3.20 -2.38 1.27
CA TYR A 124 2.63 -1.11 1.68
C TYR A 124 2.11 -0.37 0.46
N GLU A 125 1.00 0.32 0.58
CA GLU A 125 0.35 0.95 -0.56
C GLU A 125 -0.23 2.30 -0.18
N PRO A 126 0.42 3.40 -0.59
CA PRO A 126 -0.24 4.68 -0.67
C PRO A 126 -1.10 4.74 -1.94
N MET A 127 -2.41 4.90 -1.75
CA MET A 127 -3.34 5.27 -2.80
C MET A 127 -3.42 6.79 -2.89
N VAL A 128 -3.38 7.36 -4.09
CA VAL A 128 -3.37 8.81 -4.29
C VAL A 128 -4.34 9.23 -5.38
N ASN A 129 -5.33 10.04 -5.01
CA ASN A 129 -6.29 10.63 -5.93
C ASN A 129 -5.58 11.47 -7.00
N LEU A 130 -5.98 11.32 -8.27
CA LEU A 130 -5.41 12.07 -9.40
C LEU A 130 -5.43 13.59 -9.16
N ALA A 131 -6.46 14.11 -8.48
CA ALA A 131 -6.57 15.52 -8.14
C ALA A 131 -5.40 16.02 -7.28
N GLN A 132 -4.85 15.19 -6.39
CA GLN A 132 -3.68 15.54 -5.59
C GLN A 132 -2.44 15.70 -6.49
N TYR A 133 -2.20 14.75 -7.41
CA TYR A 133 -1.10 14.87 -8.37
C TYR A 133 -1.27 16.04 -9.35
N ASN A 134 -2.49 16.37 -9.75
CA ASN A 134 -2.76 17.55 -10.57
C ASN A 134 -2.43 18.84 -9.81
N GLY A 135 -2.85 18.94 -8.55
CA GLY A 135 -2.58 20.09 -7.70
C GLY A 135 -1.09 20.28 -7.40
N LEU A 136 -0.36 19.18 -7.16
CA LEU A 136 1.10 19.23 -6.99
C LEU A 136 1.79 19.71 -8.27
N ARG A 137 1.35 19.26 -9.44
CA ARG A 137 1.94 19.65 -10.74
C ARG A 137 1.74 21.12 -11.08
N ASN A 138 0.55 21.65 -10.80
CA ASN A 138 0.20 23.02 -11.15
C ASN A 138 0.44 24.03 -10.01
N GLY A 139 0.90 23.57 -8.85
CA GLY A 139 1.24 24.41 -7.70
C GLY A 139 0.04 24.86 -6.87
N THR A 140 -1.16 24.27 -7.04
CA THR A 140 -2.30 24.56 -6.16
C THR A 140 -2.32 23.74 -4.88
N ILE A 141 -1.48 22.69 -4.81
CA ILE A 141 -1.26 21.87 -3.62
C ILE A 141 0.24 21.80 -3.37
N ASP A 142 0.66 22.05 -2.14
CA ASP A 142 2.06 21.92 -1.71
C ASP A 142 2.46 20.45 -1.52
N ASP A 143 3.77 20.19 -1.66
CA ASP A 143 4.38 18.92 -1.26
C ASP A 143 3.97 18.52 0.16
N ARG A 144 3.51 17.28 0.34
CA ARG A 144 3.00 16.81 1.63
C ARG A 144 3.50 15.41 1.97
N CYS A 145 3.69 15.19 3.27
CA CYS A 145 3.88 13.86 3.85
C CYS A 145 2.75 13.53 4.83
N VAL A 146 2.36 12.27 4.87
CA VAL A 146 1.33 11.73 5.76
C VAL A 146 1.97 10.63 6.63
N PRO A 147 1.83 10.70 7.97
CA PRO A 147 2.31 9.64 8.86
C PRO A 147 1.63 8.30 8.54
N ILE A 148 2.40 7.21 8.62
CA ILE A 148 1.84 5.86 8.54
C ILE A 148 1.48 5.42 9.96
N LYS A 149 0.30 4.81 10.14
CA LYS A 149 -0.04 4.14 11.40
C LYS A 149 0.73 2.82 11.49
N LEU A 150 1.77 2.79 12.31
CA LEU A 150 2.78 1.72 12.36
C LEU A 150 2.36 0.56 13.28
N PRO A 151 2.79 -0.68 13.00
CA PRO A 151 2.59 -1.80 13.92
C PRO A 151 3.42 -1.65 15.20
N GLN A 152 3.08 -2.43 16.22
CA GLN A 152 3.84 -2.49 17.48
C GLN A 152 5.20 -3.18 17.29
N ALA A 153 5.26 -4.20 16.43
CA ALA A 153 6.43 -5.02 16.16
C ALA A 153 6.55 -5.32 14.66
N TYR A 154 7.69 -5.90 14.27
CA TYR A 154 7.99 -6.24 12.89
C TYR A 154 8.46 -7.70 12.81
N GLU A 155 7.98 -8.44 11.82
CA GLU A 155 8.35 -9.86 11.63
C GLU A 155 9.82 -10.02 11.20
N ARG A 156 10.35 -9.03 10.46
CA ARG A 156 11.71 -9.02 9.93
C ARG A 156 12.42 -7.75 10.37
N SER A 157 13.71 -7.87 10.71
CA SER A 157 14.55 -6.71 10.97
C SER A 157 14.81 -5.92 9.68
N GLY A 158 14.94 -4.61 9.79
CA GLY A 158 15.27 -3.75 8.67
C GLY A 158 14.80 -2.31 8.85
N TRP A 159 15.06 -1.50 7.84
CA TRP A 159 14.61 -0.12 7.72
C TRP A 159 13.17 -0.09 7.19
N TYR A 160 12.26 0.43 8.00
CA TYR A 160 10.84 0.63 7.66
C TYR A 160 10.48 2.12 7.65
N PRO A 161 9.65 2.58 6.69
CA PRO A 161 9.22 3.98 6.62
C PRO A 161 8.28 4.33 7.78
N THR A 162 8.23 5.61 8.11
CA THR A 162 7.30 6.17 9.11
C THR A 162 6.24 7.08 8.50
N ARG A 163 6.38 7.40 7.22
CA ARG A 163 5.50 8.28 6.44
C ARG A 163 5.57 7.95 4.96
N TYR A 164 4.53 8.33 4.22
CA TYR A 164 4.59 8.44 2.76
C TYR A 164 4.42 9.90 2.35
N CYS A 165 4.93 10.26 1.19
CA CYS A 165 4.95 11.64 0.71
C CYS A 165 4.61 11.70 -0.77
N MET A 166 3.84 12.73 -1.12
CA MET A 166 3.44 13.06 -2.48
C MET A 166 4.08 14.40 -2.84
N ARG A 167 4.86 14.43 -3.92
CA ARG A 167 5.62 15.63 -4.32
C ARG A 167 5.64 15.84 -5.82
N HIS A 168 5.81 17.08 -6.25
CA HIS A 168 6.18 17.40 -7.62
C HIS A 168 7.57 18.04 -7.71
N ARG A 169 8.44 17.42 -8.51
CA ARG A 169 9.82 17.87 -8.73
C ARG A 169 9.88 18.63 -10.05
N HIS A 170 9.68 19.94 -10.00
CA HIS A 170 9.68 20.81 -11.20
C HIS A 170 10.96 20.68 -12.04
N ASN A 171 12.12 20.51 -11.40
CA ASN A 171 13.40 20.35 -12.09
C ASN A 171 13.52 19.06 -12.92
N ARG A 172 12.63 18.07 -12.71
CA ARG A 172 12.60 16.80 -13.45
C ARG A 172 11.26 16.52 -14.12
N ALA A 173 10.29 17.41 -13.95
CA ALA A 173 8.89 17.21 -14.34
C ALA A 173 8.29 15.88 -13.81
N GLU A 174 8.68 15.48 -12.60
CA GLU A 174 8.26 14.21 -12.00
C GLU A 174 7.26 14.44 -10.87
N THR A 175 6.15 13.71 -10.87
CA THR A 175 5.25 13.63 -9.71
C THR A 175 5.48 12.28 -9.05
N VAL A 176 5.78 12.30 -7.76
CA VAL A 176 6.29 11.11 -7.06
C VAL A 176 5.48 10.83 -5.81
N THR A 177 5.19 9.56 -5.61
CA THR A 177 4.82 9.00 -4.31
C THR A 177 5.98 8.18 -3.79
N SER A 178 6.34 8.43 -2.54
CA SER A 178 7.53 7.89 -1.89
C SER A 178 7.21 7.48 -0.46
N ILE A 179 7.90 6.47 0.04
CA ILE A 179 7.94 6.13 1.47
C ILE A 179 9.22 6.67 2.07
N GLU A 180 9.16 7.30 3.24
CA GLU A 180 10.25 8.08 3.83
C GLU A 180 10.32 7.97 5.35
N GLY A 181 11.35 8.61 5.93
CA GLY A 181 11.55 8.65 7.38
C GLY A 181 11.89 7.29 7.95
N PHE A 182 12.77 6.55 7.28
CA PHE A 182 13.08 5.17 7.64
C PHE A 182 13.71 5.06 9.04
N VAL A 183 13.21 4.11 9.82
CA VAL A 183 13.74 3.74 11.15
C VAL A 183 14.08 2.26 11.15
N TYR A 184 15.24 1.91 11.69
CA TYR A 184 15.64 0.52 11.85
C TYR A 184 14.79 -0.15 12.92
N ARG A 185 14.22 -1.31 12.59
CA ARG A 185 13.41 -2.13 13.48
C ARG A 185 14.09 -3.48 13.64
N THR A 186 14.14 -3.96 14.87
CA THR A 186 14.57 -5.33 15.17
C THR A 186 13.32 -6.20 15.22
N ALA A 187 13.38 -7.39 14.62
CA ALA A 187 12.29 -8.34 14.67
C ALA A 187 11.94 -8.69 16.12
N SER A 188 10.65 -8.74 16.46
CA SER A 188 10.17 -9.03 17.83
C SER A 188 8.79 -9.64 17.87
#